data_AF-A0A8T5MGK3-F1
#
_entry.id   AF-A0A8T5MGK3-F1
#
_cell.length_a   1.000
_cell.length_b   1.000
_cell.length_c   1.000
_cell.angle_alpha   90.00
_cell.angle_beta   90.00
_cell.angle_gamma   90.00
#
_symmetry.space_group_name_H-M   'P 1'
#
loop_
_entity.id
_entity.type
_entity.pdbx_description
1 polymer ?
#
loop_
_entity_poly.entity_id
_entity_poly.type
_entity_poly.pdbx_seq_one_letter_code
_entity_poly.pdbx_strand_id
1 'polypeptide(L)'
;MVNWKKEVARDLIALGSIPFYFLVIARSLVGKYFLFTYPLIIGLLFLFLISLFFKKFNPYLSRVFVLIVFTILFYNDMIYSIFAIIAGVLLLVSLFYLKKPKKDIGFGLVFGIIASLIAYYVAPLIH
;
A
#
# COMPACT_ATOMS: atom_id res chain seq x y z
N MET A 1 30.75 -10.40 0.74
CA MET A 1 29.63 -11.22 0.22
C MET A 1 28.36 -10.40 0.29
N VAL A 2 27.64 -10.24 -0.82
CA VAL A 2 26.32 -9.60 -0.84
C VAL A 2 25.39 -10.43 0.04
N ASN A 3 24.75 -9.78 1.02
CA ASN A 3 23.78 -10.46 1.87
C ASN A 3 22.43 -10.52 1.12
N TRP A 4 22.29 -11.54 0.27
CA TRP A 4 21.13 -11.74 -0.61
C TRP A 4 19.79 -11.65 0.14
N LYS A 5 19.72 -12.14 1.38
CA LYS A 5 18.49 -12.06 2.21
C LYS A 5 18.07 -10.61 2.48
N LYS A 6 19.05 -9.73 2.70
CA LYS A 6 18.83 -8.31 2.93
C LYS A 6 18.39 -7.59 1.66
N GLU A 7 18.85 -8.04 0.50
CA GLU A 7 18.46 -7.50 -0.80
C GLU A 7 17.01 -7.87 -1.13
N VAL A 8 16.64 -9.15 -0.99
CA VAL A 8 15.26 -9.61 -1.14
C VAL A 8 14.30 -8.83 -0.22
N ALA A 9 14.69 -8.60 1.04
CA ALA A 9 13.88 -7.81 1.97
C ALA A 9 13.69 -6.35 1.52
N ARG A 10 14.69 -5.76 0.84
CA ARG A 10 14.57 -4.40 0.28
C ARG A 10 13.65 -4.38 -0.94
N ASP A 11 13.73 -5.39 -1.79
CA ASP A 11 12.89 -5.50 -2.98
C ASP A 11 11.42 -5.72 -2.61
N LEU A 12 11.16 -6.53 -1.58
CA LEU A 12 9.82 -6.70 -1.03
C LEU A 12 9.23 -5.38 -0.47
N ILE A 13 10.06 -4.51 0.12
CA ILE A 13 9.61 -3.18 0.57
C ILE A 13 9.33 -2.26 -0.63
N ALA A 14 10.00 -2.46 -1.77
CA ALA A 14 9.78 -1.68 -2.98
C ALA A 14 8.38 -1.88 -3.58
N LEU A 15 7.65 -2.94 -3.18
CA LEU A 15 6.21 -3.07 -3.45
C LEU A 15 5.39 -1.92 -2.87
N GLY A 16 5.88 -1.27 -1.81
CA GLY A 16 5.27 -0.05 -1.25
C GLY A 16 5.81 1.24 -1.85
N SER A 17 6.59 1.19 -2.92
CA SER A 17 7.18 2.38 -3.52
C SER A 17 6.15 3.19 -4.30
N ILE A 18 6.47 4.48 -4.52
CA ILE A 18 5.64 5.35 -5.36
C ILE A 18 5.55 4.83 -6.80
N PRO A 19 6.65 4.39 -7.46
CA PRO A 19 6.57 3.81 -8.80
C PRO A 19 5.62 2.60 -8.86
N PHE A 20 5.71 1.67 -7.90
CA PHE A 20 4.82 0.51 -7.88
C PHE A 20 3.35 0.93 -7.70
N TYR A 21 3.08 1.91 -6.84
CA TYR A 21 1.74 2.45 -6.65
C TYR A 21 1.16 3.03 -7.95
N PHE A 22 1.95 3.81 -8.69
CA PHE A 22 1.54 4.34 -10.00
C PHE A 22 1.33 3.25 -11.04
N LEU A 23 2.11 2.16 -11.02
CA LEU A 23 1.87 1.01 -11.90
C LEU A 23 0.50 0.38 -11.62
N VAL A 24 0.07 0.28 -10.36
CA VAL A 24 -1.26 -0.24 -10.01
C VAL A 24 -2.37 0.70 -10.49
N ILE A 25 -2.21 2.03 -10.32
CA ILE A 25 -3.14 3.03 -10.87
C ILE A 25 -3.21 2.92 -12.40
N ALA A 26 -2.06 2.86 -13.08
CA ALA A 26 -2.03 2.71 -14.53
C ALA A 26 -2.72 1.42 -14.97
N ARG A 27 -2.54 0.33 -14.21
CA ARG A 27 -3.22 -0.95 -14.47
C ARG A 27 -4.73 -0.85 -14.26
N SER A 28 -5.22 -0.11 -13.26
CA SER A 28 -6.65 0.04 -12.99
C SER A 28 -7.36 0.89 -14.05
N LEU A 29 -6.66 1.84 -14.66
CA LEU A 29 -7.18 2.64 -15.79
C LEU A 29 -7.49 1.79 -17.02
N VAL A 30 -6.83 0.64 -17.19
CA VAL A 30 -7.00 -0.24 -18.35
C VAL A 30 -8.00 -1.36 -18.04
N GLY A 31 -9.16 -1.31 -18.69
CA GLY A 31 -10.17 -2.37 -18.66
C GLY A 31 -11.35 -2.07 -17.72
N LYS A 32 -11.93 -3.11 -17.11
CA LYS A 32 -13.19 -3.02 -16.36
C LYS A 32 -13.08 -2.36 -14.99
N TYR A 33 -11.86 -2.12 -14.51
CA TYR A 33 -11.60 -1.63 -13.16
C TYR A 33 -11.37 -0.11 -13.12
N PHE A 34 -11.89 0.67 -14.06
CA PHE A 34 -11.66 2.12 -14.07
C PHE A 34 -12.06 2.80 -12.75
N LEU A 35 -13.21 2.39 -12.17
CA LEU A 35 -13.70 2.92 -10.88
C LEU A 35 -12.76 2.64 -9.70
N PHE A 36 -11.91 1.60 -9.78
CA PHE A 36 -10.87 1.29 -8.78
C PHE A 36 -9.80 2.39 -8.69
N THR A 37 -9.64 3.18 -9.75
CA THR A 37 -8.62 4.24 -9.81
C THR A 37 -8.89 5.36 -8.80
N TYR A 38 -10.15 5.74 -8.59
CA TYR A 38 -10.53 6.83 -7.67
C TYR A 38 -10.06 6.60 -6.23
N PRO A 39 -10.40 5.48 -5.56
CA PRO A 39 -9.94 5.25 -4.20
C PRO A 39 -8.41 5.13 -4.08
N LEU A 40 -7.72 4.62 -5.11
CA LEU A 40 -6.25 4.60 -5.13
C LEU A 40 -5.66 6.03 -5.16
N ILE A 41 -6.17 6.90 -6.02
CA ILE A 41 -5.72 8.29 -6.09
C ILE A 41 -6.01 9.02 -4.78
N ILE A 42 -7.23 8.86 -4.23
CA ILE A 42 -7.62 9.51 -2.98
C ILE A 42 -6.76 9.00 -1.82
N GLY A 43 -6.52 7.70 -1.75
CA GLY A 43 -5.65 7.10 -0.73
C GLY A 43 -4.22 7.62 -0.81
N LEU A 44 -3.65 7.74 -2.02
CA LEU A 44 -2.32 8.31 -2.24
C LEU A 44 -2.27 9.79 -1.86
N LEU A 45 -3.27 10.57 -2.26
CA LEU A 45 -3.38 11.99 -1.92
C LEU A 45 -3.46 12.18 -0.40
N PHE A 46 -4.28 11.37 0.27
CA PHE A 46 -4.42 11.45 1.73
C PHE A 46 -3.14 11.06 2.46
N LEU A 47 -2.44 10.00 2.02
CA LEU A 47 -1.13 9.64 2.56
C LEU A 47 -0.09 10.73 2.31
N PHE A 48 -0.15 11.41 1.16
CA PHE A 48 0.70 12.56 0.88
C PHE A 48 0.41 13.70 1.87
N LEU A 49 -0.86 14.04 2.11
CA LEU A 49 -1.25 15.03 3.12
C LEU A 49 -0.76 14.66 4.52
N ILE A 50 -0.94 13.41 4.95
CA ILE A 50 -0.40 12.92 6.24
C ILE A 50 1.11 13.14 6.30
N SER A 51 1.84 12.88 5.22
CA SER A 51 3.29 13.00 5.19
C SER A 51 3.82 14.43 5.40
N LEU A 52 2.98 15.45 5.12
CA LEU A 52 3.30 16.85 5.40
C LEU A 52 3.34 17.14 6.91
N PHE A 53 2.47 16.49 7.69
CA PHE A 53 2.34 16.72 9.14
C PHE A 53 3.12 15.69 9.97
N PHE A 54 3.17 14.44 9.53
CA PHE A 54 3.77 13.33 10.26
C PHE A 54 5.00 12.80 9.52
N LYS A 55 6.19 13.11 10.01
CA LYS A 55 7.45 12.62 9.41
C LYS A 55 7.89 11.23 9.90
N LYS A 56 7.29 10.72 10.98
CA LYS A 56 7.67 9.47 11.66
C LYS A 56 6.65 8.36 11.45
N PHE A 57 6.60 7.83 10.23
CA PHE A 57 5.84 6.63 9.90
C PHE A 57 6.48 5.92 8.71
N ASN A 58 6.09 4.67 8.46
CA ASN A 58 6.56 3.92 7.30
C ASN A 58 5.61 4.10 6.10
N PRO A 59 5.95 4.95 5.10
CA PRO A 59 5.06 5.22 3.98
C PRO A 59 4.93 4.03 3.02
N TYR A 60 5.92 3.14 2.97
CA TYR A 60 5.84 1.92 2.14
C TYR A 60 4.73 1.00 2.64
N LEU A 61 4.67 0.79 3.96
CA LEU A 61 3.62 0.00 4.57
C LEU A 61 2.23 0.63 4.40
N SER A 62 2.11 1.95 4.61
CA SER A 62 0.84 2.64 4.42
C SER A 62 0.31 2.49 2.99
N ARG A 63 1.18 2.68 1.99
CA ARG A 63 0.82 2.53 0.58
C ARG A 63 0.44 1.10 0.23
N VAL A 64 1.23 0.11 0.65
CA VAL A 64 0.88 -1.31 0.42
C VAL A 64 -0.45 -1.67 1.07
N PHE A 65 -0.73 -1.16 2.27
CA PHE A 65 -2.01 -1.43 2.91
C PHE A 65 -3.19 -0.91 2.07
N VAL A 66 -3.09 0.32 1.54
CA VAL A 66 -4.10 0.87 0.63
C VAL A 66 -4.26 0.00 -0.62
N LEU A 67 -3.14 -0.42 -1.23
CA LEU A 67 -3.16 -1.30 -2.40
C LEU A 67 -3.82 -2.64 -2.08
N ILE A 68 -3.50 -3.27 -0.96
CA ILE A 68 -4.07 -4.56 -0.54
C ILE A 68 -5.58 -4.44 -0.37
N VAL A 69 -6.04 -3.47 0.42
CA VAL A 69 -7.47 -3.29 0.72
C VAL A 69 -8.26 -3.17 -0.57
N PHE A 70 -7.87 -2.25 -1.46
CA PHE A 70 -8.65 -2.02 -2.65
C PHE A 70 -8.43 -3.07 -3.75
N THR A 71 -7.26 -3.72 -3.82
CA THR A 71 -7.09 -4.88 -4.73
C THR A 71 -8.01 -6.02 -4.33
N ILE A 72 -8.12 -6.33 -3.04
CA ILE A 72 -9.05 -7.36 -2.53
C ILE A 72 -10.50 -6.97 -2.86
N LEU A 73 -10.90 -5.74 -2.54
CA LEU A 73 -12.28 -5.27 -2.73
C LEU A 73 -12.70 -5.24 -4.22
N PHE A 74 -11.82 -4.76 -5.11
CA PHE A 74 -12.19 -4.55 -6.52
C PHE A 74 -12.03 -5.79 -7.40
N TYR A 75 -11.00 -6.61 -7.18
CA TYR A 75 -10.86 -7.84 -7.96
C TYR A 75 -11.84 -8.91 -7.50
N ASN A 76 -12.23 -8.90 -6.21
CA ASN A 76 -13.16 -9.84 -5.59
C ASN A 76 -12.88 -11.31 -5.99
N ASP A 77 -11.60 -11.64 -6.09
CA ASP A 77 -11.10 -12.95 -6.50
C ASP A 77 -10.21 -13.52 -5.39
N MET A 78 -10.39 -14.80 -5.09
CA MET A 78 -9.71 -15.46 -3.98
C MET A 78 -8.20 -15.56 -4.19
N ILE A 79 -7.76 -15.84 -5.41
CA ILE A 79 -6.33 -16.01 -5.73
C ILE A 79 -5.63 -14.65 -5.60
N TYR A 80 -6.23 -13.60 -6.16
CA TYR A 80 -5.71 -12.23 -6.01
C TYR A 80 -5.68 -11.79 -4.55
N SER A 81 -6.68 -12.15 -3.76
CA SER A 81 -6.74 -11.80 -2.34
C SER A 81 -5.64 -12.48 -1.53
N ILE A 82 -5.43 -13.78 -1.75
CA ILE A 82 -4.34 -14.53 -1.12
C ILE A 82 -2.98 -13.91 -1.52
N PHE A 83 -2.79 -13.60 -2.80
CA PHE A 83 -1.56 -12.97 -3.28
C PHE A 83 -1.29 -11.62 -2.61
N ALA A 84 -2.31 -10.75 -2.53
CA ALA A 84 -2.18 -9.44 -1.89
C ALA A 84 -1.82 -9.55 -0.40
N ILE A 85 -2.46 -10.47 0.32
CA ILE A 85 -2.16 -10.74 1.74
C ILE A 85 -0.72 -11.24 1.90
N ILE A 86 -0.28 -12.20 1.08
CA ILE A 86 1.09 -12.72 1.11
C ILE A 86 2.10 -11.59 0.87
N ALA A 87 1.88 -10.75 -0.15
CA ALA A 87 2.75 -9.61 -0.44
C ALA A 87 2.85 -8.64 0.76
N GLY A 88 1.71 -8.35 1.40
CA GLY A 88 1.67 -7.52 2.61
C GLY A 88 2.42 -8.11 3.80
N VAL A 89 2.23 -9.40 4.07
CA VAL A 89 2.92 -10.13 5.14
C VAL A 89 4.42 -10.16 4.86
N LEU A 90 4.85 -10.46 3.63
CA LEU A 90 6.25 -10.47 3.24
C LEU A 90 6.92 -9.10 3.42
N LEU A 91 6.23 -8.01 3.04
CA LEU A 91 6.72 -6.66 3.30
C LEU A 91 6.83 -6.39 4.80
N LEU A 92 5.83 -6.75 5.59
CA LEU A 92 5.84 -6.53 7.04
C LEU A 92 6.99 -7.30 7.72
N VAL A 93 7.19 -8.57 7.37
CA VAL A 93 8.33 -9.38 7.81
C VAL A 93 9.65 -8.72 7.40
N SER A 94 9.74 -8.21 6.17
CA SER A 94 10.92 -7.51 5.67
C SER A 94 11.24 -6.24 6.48
N LEU A 95 10.22 -5.49 6.90
CA LEU A 95 10.41 -4.31 7.76
C LEU A 95 11.00 -4.67 9.13
N PHE A 96 10.51 -5.75 9.75
CA PHE A 96 11.06 -6.24 11.01
C PHE A 96 12.49 -6.79 10.82
N TYR A 97 12.73 -7.54 9.75
CA TYR A 97 14.05 -8.08 9.41
C TYR A 97 15.10 -6.98 9.22
N LEU A 98 14.74 -5.90 8.52
CA LEU A 98 15.61 -4.73 8.33
C LEU A 98 15.66 -3.80 9.56
N LYS A 99 15.12 -4.23 10.71
CA LYS A 99 15.14 -3.52 11.99
C LYS A 99 14.56 -2.10 11.89
N LYS A 100 13.52 -1.92 11.08
CA LYS A 100 12.79 -0.64 11.05
C LYS A 100 12.11 -0.42 12.41
N PRO A 101 12.07 0.84 12.91
CA PRO A 101 11.51 1.13 14.22
C PRO A 101 10.04 0.72 14.29
N LYS A 102 9.69 -0.07 15.31
CA LYS A 102 8.33 -0.64 15.49
C LYS A 102 7.24 0.44 15.52
N LYS A 103 7.56 1.62 16.08
CA LYS A 103 6.65 2.78 16.14
C LYS A 103 6.28 3.28 14.74
N ASP A 104 7.25 3.35 13.83
CA ASP A 104 7.00 3.81 12.46
C ASP A 104 6.22 2.77 11.64
N ILE A 105 6.46 1.48 11.92
CA ILE A 105 5.65 0.38 11.35
C ILE A 105 4.20 0.49 11.84
N GLY A 106 4.00 0.68 13.15
CA GLY A 106 2.67 0.85 13.74
C GLY A 106 1.92 2.04 13.14
N PHE A 107 2.55 3.22 13.07
CA PHE A 107 1.95 4.38 12.41
C PHE A 107 1.73 4.17 10.92
N GLY A 108 2.64 3.47 10.24
CA GLY A 108 2.49 3.12 8.83
C GLY A 108 1.21 2.33 8.59
N LEU A 109 0.94 1.33 9.43
CA LEU A 109 -0.27 0.53 9.37
C LEU A 109 -1.53 1.37 9.68
N VAL A 110 -1.50 2.15 10.76
CA VAL A 110 -2.63 3.01 11.18
C VAL A 110 -2.98 4.02 10.09
N PHE A 111 -2.00 4.72 9.53
CA PHE A 111 -2.24 5.68 8.45
C PHE A 111 -2.69 4.99 7.16
N GLY A 112 -2.22 3.78 6.88
CA GLY A 112 -2.75 2.96 5.79
C GLY A 112 -4.24 2.66 5.98
N ILE A 113 -4.64 2.22 7.17
CA ILE A 113 -6.04 1.94 7.51
C ILE A 113 -6.91 3.19 7.35
N ILE A 114 -6.48 4.32 7.94
CA ILE A 114 -7.23 5.58 7.87
C ILE A 114 -7.35 6.04 6.41
N ALA A 115 -6.25 5.99 5.64
CA ALA A 115 -6.28 6.37 4.23
C ALA A 115 -7.22 5.49 3.40
N SER A 116 -7.21 4.17 3.62
CA SER A 116 -8.15 3.24 2.97
C SER A 116 -9.60 3.54 3.35
N LEU A 117 -9.89 3.79 4.62
CA LEU A 117 -11.25 4.12 5.07
C LEU A 117 -11.75 5.41 4.43
N ILE A 118 -10.93 6.46 4.44
CA ILE A 118 -11.29 7.74 3.83
C ILE A 118 -11.49 7.57 2.32
N ALA A 119 -10.57 6.89 1.63
CA ALA A 119 -10.71 6.63 0.21
C ALA A 119 -11.98 5.80 -0.11
N TYR A 120 -12.36 4.85 0.74
CA TYR A 120 -13.55 4.03 0.56
C TYR A 120 -14.84 4.86 0.64
N TYR A 121 -14.94 5.79 1.59
CA TYR A 121 -16.13 6.63 1.75
C TYR A 121 -16.16 7.86 0.83
N VAL A 122 -15.00 8.41 0.48
CA VAL A 122 -14.91 9.62 -0.36
C VAL A 122 -15.00 9.27 -1.84
N ALA A 123 -14.47 8.13 -2.29
CA ALA A 123 -14.49 7.77 -3.70
C ALA A 123 -15.91 7.81 -4.30
N PRO A 124 -16.94 7.18 -3.71
CA PRO A 124 -18.31 7.19 -4.25
C PRO A 124 -19.00 8.56 -4.29
N LEU A 125 -18.44 9.57 -3.63
CA LEU A 125 -18.99 10.94 -3.67
C LEU A 125 -18.52 11.72 -4.91
N ILE A 126 -17.50 11.21 -5.61
CA ILE A 126 -16.81 11.89 -6.70
C ILE A 126 -17.15 11.28 -8.07
N HIS A 127 -17.79 10.11 -8.10
CA HIS A 127 -18.18 9.41 -9.34
C HIS A 127 -19.58 8.81 -9.26
#